data_AF-A0A966TBE9-F1
#
_entry.id   AF-A0A966TBE9-F1
#
_cell.length_a   1.000
_cell.length_b   1.000
_cell.length_c   1.000
_cell.angle_alpha   90.00
_cell.angle_beta   90.00
_cell.angle_gamma   90.00
#
_symmetry.space_group_name_H-M   'P 1'
#
loop_
_entity.id
_entity.type
_entity.pdbx_description
1 polymer ?
#
loop_
_entity_poly.entity_id
_entity_poly.type
_entity_poly.pdbx_seq_one_letter_code
_entity_poly.pdbx_strand_id
1 'polypeptide(L)' 'AAHHTTLDIFAVADALATRGWYVDRQQPPPSIHLTVNAVHARTYREFLSDLDAAVDEITARATKGTAGAYGTVD' A
#
# COMPACT_ATOMS: atom_id res chain seq x y z
N ALA A 1 13.52 -19.99 3.74
CA ALA A 1 12.64 -19.46 2.69
C ALA A 1 12.10 -18.12 3.18
N ALA A 2 12.26 -17.05 2.41
CA ALA A 2 11.70 -15.76 2.82
C ALA A 2 10.17 -15.90 2.87
N HIS A 3 9.56 -15.61 4.03
CA HIS A 3 8.11 -15.49 4.13
C HIS A 3 7.71 -14.31 3.24
N HIS A 4 7.16 -14.60 2.05
CA HIS A 4 6.56 -13.58 1.20
C HIS A 4 5.19 -13.27 1.79
N THR A 5 5.17 -12.43 2.83
CA THR A 5 3.91 -11.91 3.37
C THR A 5 3.26 -11.13 2.25
N THR A 6 2.15 -11.65 1.70
CA THR A 6 1.39 -10.93 0.68
C THR A 6 0.95 -9.60 1.26
N LEU A 7 1.49 -8.50 0.73
CA LEU A 7 1.14 -7.15 1.12
C LEU A 7 -0.37 -6.94 0.89
N ASP A 8 -1.07 -6.39 1.88
CA ASP A 8 -2.47 -5.99 1.71
C ASP A 8 -2.54 -4.79 0.76
N ILE A 9 -2.90 -5.06 -0.50
CA ILE A 9 -2.96 -4.04 -1.54
C ILE A 9 -4.05 -2.99 -1.28
N PHE A 10 -5.09 -3.31 -0.51
CA PHE A 10 -6.12 -2.33 -0.14
C PHE A 10 -5.68 -1.42 1.00
N ALA A 11 -4.81 -1.92 1.90
CA ALA A 11 -4.16 -1.06 2.87
C ALA A 11 -3.22 -0.04 2.19
N VAL A 12 -2.55 -0.42 1.08
CA VAL A 12 -1.79 0.53 0.25
C VAL A 12 -2.73 1.56 -0.39
N ALA A 13 -3.88 1.14 -0.90
CA ALA A 13 -4.89 2.06 -1.45
C ALA A 13 -5.42 3.05 -0.41
N ASP A 14 -5.61 2.62 0.84
CA ASP A 14 -6.00 3.49 1.95
C ASP A 14 -4.90 4.51 2.27
N ALA A 15 -3.64 4.08 2.31
CA ALA A 15 -2.49 4.96 2.54
C ALA A 15 -2.26 5.98 1.41
N LEU A 16 -2.58 5.63 0.16
CA LEU A 16 -2.61 6.56 -0.96
C LEU A 16 -3.75 7.59 -0.79
N ALA A 17 -4.93 7.15 -0.35
CA ALA A 17 -6.08 8.04 -0.14
C ALA A 17 -5.84 9.10 0.94
N THR A 18 -5.09 8.79 2.01
CA THR A 18 -4.69 9.80 3.03
C THR A 18 -3.76 10.87 2.47
N ARG A 19 -3.08 10.60 1.36
CA ARG A 19 -2.22 11.53 0.61
C ARG A 19 -2.95 12.21 -0.54
N GLY A 20 -4.25 11.96 -0.71
CA GLY A 20 -5.08 12.56 -1.75
C GLY A 20 -5.11 11.80 -3.08
N TRP A 21 -4.52 10.59 -3.13
CA TRP A 21 -4.53 9.74 -4.32
C TRP A 21 -5.67 8.72 -4.28
N TYR A 22 -6.53 8.76 -5.29
CA TYR A 22 -7.63 7.81 -5.45
C TYR A 22 -7.32 6.85 -6.59
N VAL A 23 -7.29 5.56 -6.28
CA VAL A 23 -7.04 4.46 -7.23
C VAL A 23 -8.22 3.50 -7.23
N ASP A 24 -8.48 2.87 -8.37
CA ASP A 24 -9.51 1.85 -8.49
C ASP A 24 -9.08 0.59 -7.73
N ARG A 25 -10.00 -0.05 -7.02
CA ARG A 25 -9.79 -1.36 -6.38
C ARG A 25 -10.45 -2.45 -7.22
N GLN A 26 -9.73 -3.51 -7.57
CA GLN A 26 -10.27 -4.60 -8.40
C GLN A 26 -10.15 -5.97 -7.69
N GLN A 27 -11.02 -6.90 -8.11
CA GLN A 27 -11.03 -8.32 -7.73
C GLN A 27 -11.63 -9.15 -8.88
N PRO A 28 -11.26 -10.44 -9.06
CA PRO A 28 -10.10 -11.17 -8.53
C PRO A 28 -8.92 -11.27 -9.55
N PRO A 29 -7.65 -11.26 -9.09
CA PRO A 29 -7.18 -11.13 -7.70
C PRO A 29 -7.29 -9.69 -7.16
N PRO A 30 -7.14 -9.47 -5.84
CA PRO A 30 -7.04 -8.12 -5.27
C PRO A 30 -5.94 -7.31 -5.95
N SER A 31 -6.27 -6.13 -6.47
CA SER A 31 -5.32 -5.20 -7.08
C SER A 31 -5.78 -3.75 -6.93
N ILE A 32 -4.85 -2.83 -7.17
CA ILE A 32 -5.15 -1.42 -7.47
C ILE A 32 -4.87 -1.14 -8.94
N HIS A 33 -5.66 -0.24 -9.52
CA HIS A 33 -5.55 0.18 -10.91
C HIS A 33 -5.67 1.69 -11.02
N LEU A 34 -4.98 2.28 -12.01
CA LEU A 34 -5.05 3.70 -12.32
C LEU A 34 -5.11 3.87 -13.84
N THR A 35 -6.14 4.56 -14.32
CA THR A 35 -6.21 4.96 -15.73
C THR A 35 -5.37 6.22 -15.95
N VAL A 36 -4.30 6.11 -16.73
CA VAL A 36 -3.40 7.23 -17.01
C VAL A 36 -3.79 7.94 -18.30
N ASN A 37 -3.97 9.25 -18.20
CA ASN A 37 -4.12 10.18 -19.33
C ASN A 37 -3.11 11.34 -19.25
N ALA A 38 -3.10 12.22 -20.26
CA ALA A 38 -2.13 13.31 -20.40
C ALA A 38 -2.07 14.30 -19.22
N VAL A 39 -3.13 14.44 -18.42
CA VAL A 39 -3.14 15.37 -17.28
C VAL A 39 -2.14 14.96 -16.19
N HIS A 40 -1.84 13.66 -16.07
CA HIS A 40 -0.94 13.11 -15.07
C HIS A 40 0.55 13.37 -15.38
N ALA A 41 0.88 13.91 -16.57
CA ALA A 41 2.26 14.26 -16.92
C ALA A 41 2.89 15.24 -15.93
N ARG A 42 2.06 16.03 -15.22
CA ARG A 42 2.50 17.01 -14.22
C ARG A 42 2.65 16.42 -12.82
N THR A 43 2.05 15.27 -12.53
CA THR A 43 1.88 14.75 -11.17
C THR A 43 2.44 13.34 -10.97
N TYR A 44 2.86 12.64 -12.03
CA TYR A 44 3.33 11.25 -11.92
C TYR A 44 4.50 11.06 -10.96
N ARG A 45 5.42 12.04 -10.85
CA ARG A 45 6.56 11.93 -9.92
C ARG A 45 6.11 11.96 -8.46
N GLU A 46 5.15 12.82 -8.15
CA GLU A 46 4.56 12.93 -6.83
C GLU A 46 3.78 11.65 -6.49
N PHE A 47 2.96 11.16 -7.43
CA PHE A 47 2.25 9.88 -7.29
C PHE A 47 3.20 8.71 -7.00
N LEU A 48 4.31 8.60 -7.75
CA LEU A 48 5.28 7.52 -7.54
C LEU A 48 5.98 7.63 -6.18
N SER A 49 6.37 8.85 -5.77
CA SER A 49 6.96 9.08 -4.44
C SER A 49 6.00 8.71 -3.30
N ASP A 50 4.73 9.05 -3.45
CA ASP A 50 3.70 8.73 -2.46
C ASP A 50 3.30 7.26 -2.46
N LEU A 51 3.36 6.60 -3.63
CA LEU A 51 3.19 5.16 -3.75
C LEU A 51 4.30 4.40 -3.03
N ASP A 52 5.56 4.80 -3.23
CA ASP A 52 6.70 4.21 -2.51
C ASP A 52 6.52 4.39 -0.99
N ALA A 53 6.18 5.60 -0.54
CA ALA A 53 5.93 5.87 0.87
C ALA A 53 4.76 5.07 1.46
N ALA A 54 3.69 4.86 0.69
CA ALA A 54 2.55 4.04 1.10
C ALA A 54 2.92 2.54 1.21
N VAL A 55 3.69 2.02 0.25
CA VAL A 55 4.18 0.63 0.29
C VAL A 55 5.11 0.40 1.48
N ASP A 56 6.05 1.32 1.73
CA ASP A 56 6.96 1.25 2.87
C ASP A 56 6.21 1.30 4.20
N GLU A 57 5.22 2.19 4.32
CA GLU A 57 4.37 2.33 5.51
C GLU A 57 3.64 1.02 5.84
N ILE A 58 2.99 0.40 4.84
CA ILE A 58 2.24 -0.85 5.05
C ILE A 58 3.18 -2.03 5.29
N THR A 59 4.32 -2.09 4.60
CA THR A 59 5.34 -3.12 4.82
C THR A 59 5.91 -3.06 6.24
N ALA A 60 6.18 -1.85 6.75
CA ALA A 60 6.64 -1.66 8.12
C ALA A 60 5.58 -2.04 9.16
N ARG A 61 4.30 -1.75 8.91
CA ARG A 61 3.18 -2.18 9.78
C ARG A 61 3.04 -3.69 9.83
N ALA A 62 3.13 -4.37 8.69
CA ALA A 62 3.08 -5.83 8.62
C ALA A 62 4.21 -6.46 9.46
N THR A 63 5.42 -5.91 9.35
CA THR A 63 6.59 -6.39 10.12
C THR A 63 6.42 -6.17 11.63
N LYS A 64 5.91 -5.00 12.05
CA LYS A 64 5.65 -4.68 13.47
C LYS A 64 4.53 -5.53 14.07
N GLY A 65 3.47 -5.79 13.31
CA GLY A 65 2.36 -6.65 13.73
C GLY A 65 2.80 -8.09 14.02
N THR A 66 3.79 -8.61 13.30
CA THR A 66 4.40 -9.92 13.59
C THR A 66 5.26 -9.91 14.86
N ALA A 67 5.93 -8.79 15.18
CA ALA A 67 6.76 -8.67 16.38
C ALA A 67 5.98 -8.48 17.69
N GLY A 68 4.74 -7.96 17.62
CA GLY A 68 3.87 -7.68 18.78
C GLY A 68 2.95 -8.82 19.23
N ALA A 69 2.99 -9.99 18.57
CA ALA A 69 2.04 -11.09 18.81
C ALA A 69 2.35 -11.99 20.04
N TYR A 70 3.42 -11.70 20.79
CA TYR A 70 3.77 -12.41 22.03
C TYR A 70 3.70 -11.47 23.24
N GLY A 71 2.49 -11.27 23.74
CA GLY A 71 2.22 -10.59 25.01
C GLY A 71 0.71 -10.67 25.22
N THR A 72 0.17 -11.73 25.81
CA THR A 72 0.09 -11.88 27.26
C THR A 72 -0.24 -13.34 27.57
N VAL A 73 0.65 -14.04 28.26
CA VAL A 73 0.28 -15.17 29.12
C VAL A 73 0.69 -14.75 30.52
N ASP A 74 -0.32 -14.35 31.30
CA ASP A 74 -0.41 -14.48 32.75
C ASP A 74 -1.89 -14.29 33.13
#